data_AF-A0A8J3WCS0-F1
#
_entry.id   AF-A0A8J3WCS0-F1
#
_cell.length_a   1.000
_cell.length_b   1.000
_cell.length_c   1.000
_cell.angle_alpha   90.00
_cell.angle_beta   90.00
_cell.angle_gamma   90.00
#
_symmetry.space_group_name_H-M   'P 1'
#
loop_
_entity.id
_entity.type
_entity.pdbx_description
1 polymer ?
#
loop_
_entity_poly.entity_id
_entity_poly.type
_entity_poly.pdbx_seq_one_letter_code
_entity_poly.pdbx_strand_id
1 'polypeptide(L)'
;MKIVTVAALVLAVTGCRFGQTARDVPKEQVELTSSGSKAPAAESTAPPDKVVAGREGALDNHRFRVEIVQFLRRDRFVNLTFTVTVTKGDGGLGWQVNNAFSAVPQQHPTVDGVFLVDTRNAKKHLVALDSDNACVCSRIGSLFLKEGESAAFSATFAAPPEGVTSMDVHIPNVGTLADVPLG
;
A
#
# COMPACT_ATOMS: atom_id res chain seq x y z
N MET A 1 -6.58 -5.36 -65.25
CA MET A 1 -7.85 -5.39 -66.02
C MET A 1 -8.69 -6.49 -65.38
N LYS A 2 -9.76 -6.28 -64.60
CA LYS A 2 -10.90 -5.34 -64.62
C LYS A 2 -11.49 -5.12 -63.19
N ILE A 3 -11.93 -3.87 -62.91
CA ILE A 3 -13.18 -3.40 -62.25
C ILE A 3 -13.49 -3.96 -60.83
N VAL A 4 -13.29 -3.22 -59.72
CA VAL A 4 -14.10 -2.14 -59.07
C VAL A 4 -15.54 -2.55 -58.69
N THR A 5 -15.80 -2.60 -57.37
CA THR A 5 -17.14 -2.28 -56.82
C THR A 5 -17.00 -1.54 -55.48
N VAL A 6 -17.55 -0.34 -55.45
CA VAL A 6 -17.75 0.54 -54.29
C VAL A 6 -19.12 0.27 -53.70
N ALA A 7 -19.25 0.26 -52.37
CA ALA A 7 -20.49 0.65 -51.71
C ALA A 7 -20.21 1.09 -50.26
N ALA A 8 -20.27 2.40 -50.04
CA ALA A 8 -20.47 2.98 -48.71
C ALA A 8 -21.98 3.05 -48.42
N LEU A 9 -22.41 2.76 -47.19
CA LEU A 9 -23.66 3.29 -46.67
C LEU A 9 -23.61 3.46 -45.15
N VAL A 10 -23.75 4.71 -44.73
CA VAL A 10 -23.88 5.18 -43.35
C VAL A 10 -25.34 5.06 -42.92
N LEU A 11 -25.60 4.59 -41.70
CA LEU A 11 -26.86 4.84 -40.98
C LEU A 11 -26.55 5.31 -39.56
N ALA A 12 -26.87 6.57 -39.30
CA ALA A 12 -27.01 7.14 -37.97
C ALA A 12 -28.49 7.12 -37.58
N VAL A 13 -28.84 6.63 -36.39
CA VAL A 13 -30.10 6.95 -35.73
C VAL A 13 -29.87 7.09 -34.22
N THR A 14 -30.11 8.30 -33.72
CA THR A 14 -30.22 8.74 -32.34
C THR A 14 -31.47 8.17 -31.66
N GLY A 15 -31.40 7.87 -30.36
CA GLY A 15 -32.58 7.51 -29.58
C GLY A 15 -32.35 7.52 -28.08
N CYS A 16 -32.54 8.68 -27.44
CA CYS A 16 -32.84 8.76 -26.01
C CYS A 16 -34.23 8.15 -25.73
N ARG A 17 -34.34 7.30 -24.71
CA ARG A 17 -35.62 7.08 -24.02
C ARG A 17 -35.45 7.19 -22.51
N PHE A 18 -35.73 8.41 -22.04
CA PHE A 18 -36.33 8.65 -20.73
C PHE A 18 -37.78 8.16 -20.78
N GLY A 19 -38.14 7.26 -19.87
CA GLY A 19 -39.48 6.71 -19.74
C GLY A 19 -39.77 6.40 -18.29
N GLN A 20 -40.33 7.39 -17.59
CA GLN A 20 -40.94 7.26 -16.28
C GLN A 20 -42.13 6.31 -16.35
N THR A 21 -42.20 5.35 -15.44
CA THR A 21 -43.47 4.82 -14.95
C THR A 21 -43.47 5.00 -13.45
N ALA A 22 -44.25 5.98 -13.01
CA ALA A 22 -44.63 6.16 -11.62
C ALA A 22 -45.41 4.92 -11.15
N ARG A 23 -44.95 4.30 -10.08
CA ARG A 23 -45.77 3.43 -9.24
C ARG A 23 -46.04 4.18 -7.95
N ASP A 24 -47.30 4.51 -7.73
CA ASP A 24 -47.82 4.97 -6.44
C ASP A 24 -47.50 3.91 -5.37
N VAL A 25 -46.79 4.33 -4.33
CA VAL A 25 -46.59 3.57 -3.09
C VAL A 25 -47.20 4.38 -1.95
N PRO A 26 -48.07 3.78 -1.11
CA PRO A 26 -48.73 4.47 -0.01
C PRO A 26 -47.75 5.13 0.95
N LYS A 27 -48.14 6.33 1.38
CA LYS A 27 -47.47 7.20 2.34
C LYS A 27 -47.55 6.60 3.74
N GLU A 28 -46.54 5.83 4.14
CA GLU A 28 -46.29 5.48 5.54
C GLU A 28 -45.16 6.36 6.06
N GLN A 29 -45.48 7.16 7.08
CA GLN A 29 -44.54 8.06 7.74
C GLN A 29 -43.49 7.23 8.49
N VAL A 30 -42.25 7.25 7.97
CA VAL A 30 -41.10 6.82 8.74
C VAL A 30 -40.35 8.07 9.17
N GLU A 31 -40.37 8.30 10.48
CA GLU A 31 -39.59 9.33 11.18
C GLU A 31 -38.15 9.39 10.68
N LEU A 32 -37.71 10.61 10.38
CA LEU A 32 -36.31 10.94 10.16
C LEU A 32 -35.53 10.73 11.47
N THR A 33 -35.00 9.54 11.66
CA THR A 33 -33.87 9.34 12.55
C THR A 33 -32.60 9.65 11.77
N SER A 34 -32.07 10.84 12.03
CA SER A 34 -30.71 11.24 11.65
C SER A 34 -29.69 10.34 12.36
N SER A 35 -29.46 9.15 11.80
CA SER A 35 -28.27 8.37 12.14
C SER A 35 -27.14 8.85 11.23
N GLY A 36 -26.37 9.82 11.74
CA GLY A 36 -25.07 10.15 11.20
C GLY A 36 -24.21 8.89 11.22
N SER A 37 -24.06 8.24 10.07
CA SER A 37 -23.08 7.18 9.88
C SER A 37 -21.71 7.83 9.76
N LYS A 38 -21.14 8.19 10.91
CA LYS A 38 -19.71 8.41 11.03
C LYS A 38 -19.08 7.02 10.99
N ALA A 39 -18.68 6.59 9.79
CA ALA A 39 -17.81 5.45 9.61
C ALA A 39 -16.60 5.64 10.55
N PRO A 40 -16.23 4.64 11.38
CA PRO A 40 -14.93 4.67 12.02
C PRO A 40 -13.89 4.51 10.92
N ALA A 41 -13.23 5.60 10.55
CA ALA A 41 -11.87 5.53 10.04
C ALA A 41 -11.01 5.01 11.20
N ALA A 42 -10.84 3.69 11.25
CA ALA A 42 -9.92 3.03 12.16
C ALA A 42 -8.99 2.16 11.32
N GLU A 43 -8.06 2.80 10.61
CA GLU A 43 -6.81 2.14 10.24
C GLU A 43 -5.82 2.33 11.41
N SER A 44 -5.85 1.31 12.27
CA SER A 44 -4.81 0.81 13.17
C SER A 44 -3.76 1.80 13.68
N THR A 45 -4.05 2.44 14.82
CA THR A 45 -3.06 3.11 15.67
C THR A 45 -2.72 2.24 16.88
N ALA A 46 -2.22 1.03 16.64
CA ALA A 46 -1.63 0.21 17.70
C ALA A 46 -0.09 0.37 17.64
N PRO A 47 0.54 0.99 18.66
CA PRO A 47 1.98 0.88 18.82
C PRO A 47 2.33 -0.61 19.03
N PRO A 48 3.36 -1.11 18.37
CA PRO A 48 3.78 -2.49 18.50
C PRO A 48 4.66 -2.71 19.73
N ASP A 49 4.51 -3.87 20.37
CA ASP A 49 5.07 -4.16 21.69
C ASP A 49 6.60 -4.34 21.77
N LYS A 50 7.38 -4.15 20.68
CA LYS A 50 8.85 -4.01 20.73
C LYS A 50 9.44 -3.53 19.40
N VAL A 51 10.28 -2.50 19.42
CA VAL A 51 11.13 -2.13 18.27
C VAL A 51 12.34 -3.06 18.21
N VAL A 52 12.56 -3.73 17.07
CA VAL A 52 13.69 -4.67 16.87
C VAL A 52 14.85 -4.07 16.09
N ALA A 53 14.57 -3.06 15.26
CA ALA A 53 15.58 -2.26 14.56
C ALA A 53 14.95 -0.92 14.16
N GLY A 54 15.76 0.12 13.96
CA GLY A 54 15.24 1.39 13.46
C GLY A 54 16.33 2.26 12.83
N ARG A 55 15.94 3.13 11.92
CA ARG A 55 16.83 4.04 11.21
C ARG A 55 16.08 5.26 10.68
N GLU A 56 16.75 6.41 10.63
CA GLU A 56 16.21 7.60 9.96
C GLU A 56 16.38 7.48 8.44
N GLY A 57 15.36 7.93 7.72
CA GLY A 57 15.36 8.15 6.28
C GLY A 57 15.03 9.60 5.94
N ALA A 58 15.20 9.95 4.67
CA ALA A 58 14.87 11.27 4.16
C ALA A 58 14.46 11.20 2.69
N LEU A 59 13.48 12.01 2.30
CA LEU A 59 13.01 12.17 0.94
C LEU A 59 12.31 13.53 0.80
N ASP A 60 12.50 14.23 -0.32
CA ASP A 60 11.77 15.46 -0.65
C ASP A 60 11.71 16.49 0.49
N ASN A 61 12.87 16.77 1.11
CA ASN A 61 13.04 17.68 2.27
C ASN A 61 12.36 17.25 3.58
N HIS A 62 11.74 16.06 3.62
CA HIS A 62 11.20 15.46 4.82
C HIS A 62 12.21 14.49 5.44
N ARG A 63 12.20 14.41 6.78
CA ARG A 63 12.90 13.35 7.51
C ARG A 63 11.89 12.51 8.26
N PHE A 64 12.16 11.22 8.34
CA PHE A 64 11.28 10.27 9.00
C PHE A 64 12.09 9.15 9.65
N ARG A 65 11.58 8.64 10.76
CA ARG A 65 12.11 7.46 11.43
C ARG A 65 11.35 6.25 10.98
N VAL A 66 12.08 5.20 10.62
CA VAL A 66 11.52 3.88 10.39
C VAL A 66 11.91 2.97 11.53
N GLU A 67 10.94 2.25 12.09
CA GLU A 67 11.15 1.27 13.13
C GLU A 67 10.54 -0.06 12.69
N ILE A 68 11.34 -1.11 12.63
CA ILE A 68 10.85 -2.47 12.46
C ILE A 68 10.32 -2.93 13.79
N VAL A 69 9.09 -3.38 13.75
CA VAL A 69 8.29 -3.64 14.94
C VAL A 69 7.75 -5.07 14.99
N GLN A 70 7.76 -5.73 13.85
CA GLN A 70 7.54 -7.16 13.74
C GLN A 70 8.37 -7.69 12.58
N PHE A 71 9.12 -8.75 12.82
CA PHE A 71 9.78 -9.52 11.76
C PHE A 71 9.71 -10.98 12.15
N LEU A 72 8.69 -11.68 11.64
CA LEU A 72 8.31 -13.01 12.13
C LEU A 72 8.16 -14.01 10.99
N ARG A 73 8.69 -15.22 11.20
CA ARG A 73 8.40 -16.38 10.37
C ARG A 73 7.02 -16.94 10.69
N ARG A 74 6.24 -17.22 9.64
CA ARG A 74 4.93 -17.88 9.69
C ARG A 74 4.90 -18.93 8.58
N ASP A 75 5.23 -20.16 8.95
CA ASP A 75 5.38 -21.29 8.03
C ASP A 75 6.34 -20.97 6.85
N ARG A 76 5.78 -20.90 5.64
CA ARG A 76 6.51 -20.67 4.39
C ARG A 76 6.76 -19.19 4.09
N PHE A 77 6.26 -18.30 4.94
CA PHE A 77 6.35 -16.86 4.78
C PHE A 77 7.08 -16.21 5.95
N VAL A 78 7.57 -15.01 5.70
CA VAL A 78 8.01 -14.05 6.71
C VAL A 78 7.19 -12.79 6.53
N ASN A 79 6.65 -12.26 7.63
CA ASN A 79 5.95 -10.98 7.61
C ASN A 79 6.82 -9.93 8.32
N LEU A 80 7.02 -8.80 7.63
CA LEU A 80 7.67 -7.62 8.14
C LEU A 80 6.58 -6.57 8.39
N THR A 81 6.55 -6.00 9.59
CA THR A 81 5.81 -4.77 9.90
C THR A 81 6.79 -3.71 10.37
N PHE A 82 6.68 -2.51 9.82
CA PHE A 82 7.47 -1.35 10.23
C PHE A 82 6.57 -0.12 10.37
N THR A 83 6.90 0.75 11.32
CA THR A 83 6.28 2.06 11.47
C THR A 83 7.16 3.12 10.84
N VAL A 84 6.53 4.16 10.30
CA VAL A 84 7.19 5.36 9.80
C VAL A 84 6.61 6.55 10.54
N THR A 85 7.48 7.35 11.15
CA THR A 85 7.11 8.57 11.89
C THR A 85 7.83 9.75 11.27
N VAL A 86 7.11 10.79 10.87
CA VAL A 86 7.75 12.00 10.31
C VAL A 86 8.42 12.77 11.44
N THR A 87 9.74 12.93 11.36
CA THR A 87 10.56 13.60 12.38
C THR A 87 10.88 15.04 12.03
N LYS A 88 10.71 15.42 10.76
CA LYS A 88 10.76 16.81 10.30
C LYS A 88 9.90 16.97 9.05
N GLY A 89 8.91 17.86 9.11
CA GLY A 89 8.10 18.29 7.97
C GLY A 89 8.63 19.55 7.29
N ASP A 90 7.99 19.92 6.17
CA ASP A 90 8.23 21.18 5.46
C ASP A 90 7.28 22.33 5.89
N GLY A 91 6.32 22.04 6.79
CA GLY A 91 5.29 22.98 7.26
C GLY A 91 4.07 23.11 6.35
N GLY A 92 3.98 22.31 5.28
CA GLY A 92 2.87 22.27 4.33
C GLY A 92 1.77 21.27 4.70
N LEU A 93 1.17 20.64 3.67
CA LEU A 93 0.07 19.69 3.83
C LEU A 93 0.49 18.35 4.47
N GLY A 94 1.80 18.14 4.65
CA GLY A 94 2.39 16.89 5.09
C GLY A 94 3.10 16.17 3.95
N TRP A 95 3.97 15.24 4.32
CA TRP A 95 4.69 14.39 3.38
C TRP A 95 3.73 13.40 2.73
N GLN A 96 3.61 13.45 1.40
CA GLN A 96 2.92 12.38 0.68
C GLN A 96 3.86 11.17 0.56
N VAL A 97 3.52 10.08 1.24
CA VAL A 97 4.37 8.87 1.24
C VAL A 97 4.51 8.31 -0.18
N ASN A 98 3.41 8.25 -0.94
CA ASN A 98 3.37 7.93 -2.38
C ASN A 98 4.36 6.82 -2.79
N ASN A 99 5.38 7.10 -3.61
CA ASN A 99 6.35 6.11 -4.10
C ASN A 99 7.59 5.97 -3.20
N ALA A 100 7.58 6.51 -1.98
CA ALA A 100 8.75 6.55 -1.11
C ALA A 100 9.32 5.18 -0.75
N PHE A 101 8.51 4.13 -0.80
CA PHE A 101 8.93 2.75 -0.49
C PHE A 101 8.68 1.79 -1.65
N SER A 102 8.35 2.30 -2.82
CA SER A 102 8.13 1.49 -4.02
C SER A 102 9.44 1.14 -4.72
N ALA A 103 9.47 0.00 -5.42
CA ALA A 103 10.63 -0.44 -6.18
C ALA A 103 10.90 0.48 -7.38
N VAL A 104 9.82 0.92 -8.03
CA VAL A 104 9.80 1.89 -9.13
C VAL A 104 8.58 2.81 -8.99
N PRO A 105 8.62 4.04 -9.54
CA PRO A 105 7.45 4.91 -9.57
C PRO A 105 6.26 4.28 -10.28
N GLN A 106 5.09 4.26 -9.64
CA GLN A 106 3.87 3.64 -10.14
C GLN A 106 2.60 4.39 -9.71
N GLN A 107 1.49 4.14 -10.42
CA GLN A 107 0.20 4.82 -10.21
C GLN A 107 -0.51 4.37 -8.93
N HIS A 108 -0.30 3.12 -8.52
CA HIS A 108 -0.88 2.53 -7.31
C HIS A 108 0.23 2.00 -6.42
N PRO A 109 1.03 2.89 -5.81
CA PRO A 109 2.24 2.48 -5.13
C PRO A 109 1.96 1.67 -3.88
N THR A 110 2.84 0.71 -3.69
CA THR A 110 2.92 -0.18 -2.54
C THR A 110 4.33 -0.14 -1.97
N VAL A 111 4.56 -0.84 -0.86
CA VAL A 111 5.90 -0.98 -0.26
C VAL A 111 6.74 -2.08 -0.94
N ASP A 112 6.51 -2.37 -2.22
CA ASP A 112 7.19 -3.43 -2.99
C ASP A 112 8.71 -3.21 -3.19
N GLY A 113 9.22 -2.02 -2.89
CA GLY A 113 10.65 -1.70 -2.90
C GLY A 113 11.41 -2.22 -1.70
N VAL A 114 10.70 -2.66 -0.65
CA VAL A 114 11.31 -3.31 0.51
C VAL A 114 11.76 -4.71 0.14
N PHE A 115 12.97 -5.10 0.54
CA PHE A 115 13.46 -6.46 0.31
C PHE A 115 14.32 -6.94 1.47
N LEU A 116 14.43 -8.26 1.58
CA LEU A 116 15.30 -8.92 2.55
C LEU A 116 16.56 -9.46 1.85
N VAL A 117 17.69 -9.45 2.54
CA VAL A 117 18.91 -10.12 2.10
C VAL A 117 19.30 -11.16 3.13
N ASP A 118 19.29 -12.42 2.70
CA ASP A 118 19.90 -13.54 3.41
C ASP A 118 21.38 -13.57 3.05
N THR A 119 22.19 -12.89 3.85
CA THR A 119 23.64 -12.79 3.64
C THR A 119 24.33 -14.15 3.80
N ARG A 120 23.77 -15.04 4.62
CA ARG A 120 24.29 -16.40 4.89
C ARG A 120 24.10 -17.33 3.70
N ASN A 121 23.01 -17.18 2.97
CA ASN A 121 22.67 -18.00 1.80
C ASN A 121 22.77 -17.25 0.46
N ALA A 122 23.36 -16.05 0.45
CA ALA A 122 23.54 -15.20 -0.73
C ALA A 122 22.24 -14.98 -1.54
N LYS A 123 21.12 -14.74 -0.86
CA LYS A 123 19.80 -14.67 -1.49
C LYS A 123 19.06 -13.36 -1.18
N LYS A 124 18.57 -12.71 -2.23
CA LYS A 124 17.62 -11.59 -2.13
C LYS A 124 16.18 -12.12 -2.15
N HIS A 125 15.35 -11.68 -1.21
CA HIS A 125 13.93 -11.98 -1.15
C HIS A 125 13.15 -10.71 -1.47
N LEU A 126 12.42 -10.74 -2.58
CA LEU A 126 11.47 -9.69 -2.94
C LEU A 126 10.12 -9.94 -2.26
N VAL A 127 9.30 -8.90 -2.17
CA VAL A 127 7.94 -9.02 -1.65
C VAL A 127 7.16 -10.04 -2.46
N ALA A 128 6.38 -10.88 -1.78
CA ALA A 128 5.52 -11.87 -2.39
C ALA A 128 4.44 -11.18 -3.24
N LEU A 129 4.07 -11.85 -4.33
CA LEU A 129 2.95 -11.46 -5.18
C LEU A 129 1.82 -12.47 -5.01
N ASP A 130 0.58 -12.01 -5.11
CA ASP A 130 -0.59 -12.86 -5.16
C ASP A 130 -0.83 -13.42 -6.58
N SER A 131 -1.94 -14.14 -6.76
CA SER A 131 -2.31 -14.74 -8.04
C SER A 131 -2.58 -13.73 -9.16
N ASP A 132 -2.86 -12.46 -8.80
CA ASP A 132 -3.12 -11.37 -9.73
C ASP A 132 -1.85 -10.53 -9.98
N ASN A 133 -0.69 -11.03 -9.52
CA ASN A 133 0.60 -10.37 -9.60
C ASN A 133 0.63 -9.05 -8.80
N ALA A 134 -0.25 -8.90 -7.80
CA ALA A 134 -0.26 -7.75 -6.91
C ALA A 134 0.57 -8.01 -5.66
N CYS A 135 1.17 -6.94 -5.12
CA CYS A 135 2.00 -7.02 -3.93
C CYS A 135 1.20 -7.49 -2.71
N VAL A 136 1.72 -8.49 -2.00
CA VAL A 136 1.21 -8.89 -0.67
C VAL A 136 1.82 -7.96 0.38
N CYS A 137 1.46 -6.68 0.29
CA CYS A 137 2.00 -5.61 1.12
C CYS A 137 1.08 -4.37 1.16
N SER A 138 1.41 -3.41 2.04
CA SER A 138 0.64 -2.17 2.19
C SER A 138 0.65 -1.30 0.93
N ARG A 139 -0.50 -0.69 0.64
CA ARG A 139 -0.67 0.39 -0.34
C ARG A 139 -0.35 1.74 0.32
N ILE A 140 0.23 2.67 -0.42
CA ILE A 140 0.78 3.92 0.13
C ILE A 140 0.46 5.19 -0.67
N GLY A 141 -0.29 5.08 -1.78
CA GLY A 141 -0.50 6.19 -2.74
C GLY A 141 -1.22 7.44 -2.21
N SER A 142 -2.16 7.26 -1.28
CA SER A 142 -3.03 8.33 -0.79
C SER A 142 -2.71 8.79 0.63
N LEU A 143 -1.57 8.38 1.18
CA LEU A 143 -1.20 8.67 2.56
C LEU A 143 -0.36 9.95 2.65
N PHE A 144 -0.81 10.86 3.50
CA PHE A 144 -0.09 12.07 3.89
C PHE A 144 0.22 12.02 5.39
N LEU A 145 1.45 12.32 5.76
CA LEU A 145 1.90 12.35 7.16
C LEU A 145 2.50 13.72 7.49
N LYS A 146 1.99 14.37 8.53
CA LYS A 146 2.58 15.59 9.09
C LYS A 146 3.68 15.25 10.08
N GLU A 147 4.46 16.26 10.47
CA GLU A 147 5.45 16.11 11.54
C GLU A 147 4.80 15.56 12.82
N GLY A 148 5.43 14.53 13.38
CA GLY A 148 4.94 13.79 14.55
C GLY A 148 3.89 12.71 14.24
N GLU A 149 3.33 12.66 13.03
CA GLU A 149 2.40 11.61 12.64
C GLU A 149 3.14 10.34 12.21
N SER A 150 2.48 9.20 12.43
CA SER A 150 3.01 7.88 12.15
C SER A 150 2.02 7.01 11.39
N ALA A 151 2.52 6.11 10.56
CA ALA A 151 1.76 5.02 9.96
C ALA A 151 2.53 3.70 10.02
N ALA A 152 1.80 2.59 10.05
CA ALA A 152 2.38 1.25 9.98
C ALA A 152 2.19 0.64 8.59
N PHE A 153 3.21 -0.06 8.12
CA PHE A 153 3.20 -0.78 6.85
C PHE A 153 3.65 -2.22 7.03
N SER A 154 3.20 -3.09 6.15
CA SER A 154 3.57 -4.50 6.15
C SER A 154 3.97 -4.99 4.76
N ALA A 155 4.85 -5.98 4.73
CA ALA A 155 5.26 -6.70 3.54
C ALA A 155 5.48 -8.18 3.85
N THR A 156 5.03 -9.06 2.96
CA THR A 156 5.18 -10.52 3.10
C THR A 156 6.23 -11.03 2.13
N PHE A 157 7.08 -11.95 2.59
CA PHE A 157 8.17 -12.53 1.81
C PHE A 157 8.13 -14.05 1.90
N ALA A 158 8.69 -14.76 0.91
CA ALA A 158 9.01 -16.16 1.09
C ALA A 158 10.05 -16.33 2.21
N ALA A 159 9.83 -17.29 3.11
CA ALA A 159 10.74 -17.53 4.23
C ALA A 159 12.14 -17.97 3.73
N PRO A 160 13.23 -17.53 4.40
CA PRO A 160 14.55 -18.11 4.18
C PRO A 160 14.57 -19.56 4.72
N PRO A 161 15.60 -20.36 4.37
CA PRO A 161 15.75 -21.72 4.89
C PRO A 161 15.64 -21.83 6.42
N GLU A 162 15.30 -23.02 6.90
CA GLU A 162 15.32 -23.31 8.33
C GLU A 162 16.70 -23.01 8.93
N GLY A 163 16.73 -22.52 10.17
CA GLY A 163 17.95 -22.12 10.87
C GLY A 163 18.47 -20.70 10.57
N VAL A 164 17.90 -19.97 9.60
CA VAL A 164 18.15 -18.52 9.46
C VAL A 164 17.38 -17.77 10.55
N THR A 165 18.11 -17.05 11.41
CA THR A 165 17.58 -16.34 12.61
C THR A 165 17.65 -14.82 12.50
N SER A 166 18.28 -14.30 11.45
CA SER A 166 18.34 -12.87 11.15
C SER A 166 18.50 -12.65 9.66
N MET A 167 18.08 -11.48 9.19
CA MET A 167 18.27 -11.04 7.81
C MET A 167 18.50 -9.54 7.77
N ASP A 168 19.14 -9.08 6.70
CA ASP A 168 19.19 -7.65 6.42
C ASP A 168 17.85 -7.21 5.82
N VAL A 169 17.31 -6.09 6.29
CA VAL A 169 16.08 -5.48 5.77
C VAL A 169 16.45 -4.19 5.07
N HIS A 170 16.21 -4.12 3.76
CA HIS A 170 16.42 -2.90 2.99
C HIS A 170 15.09 -2.18 2.76
N ILE A 171 15.05 -0.89 3.11
CA ILE A 171 13.90 -0.01 2.90
C ILE A 171 14.36 1.17 2.04
N PRO A 172 13.70 1.47 0.90
CA PRO A 172 14.05 2.63 0.08
C PRO A 172 14.05 3.93 0.89
N ASN A 173 14.96 4.85 0.55
CA ASN A 173 15.15 6.14 1.24
C ASN A 173 15.55 6.06 2.74
N VAL A 174 15.81 4.85 3.24
CA VAL A 174 16.33 4.57 4.60
C VAL A 174 17.65 3.81 4.52
N GLY A 175 17.74 2.86 3.60
CA GLY A 175 18.87 1.95 3.41
C GLY A 175 18.66 0.61 4.12
N THR A 176 19.76 -0.09 4.35
CA THR A 176 19.76 -1.40 5.02
C THR A 176 19.80 -1.26 6.53
N LEU A 177 18.93 -2.00 7.23
CA LEU A 177 19.05 -2.37 8.63
C LEU A 177 19.63 -3.78 8.66
N ALA A 178 20.85 -3.93 9.17
CA ALA A 178 21.57 -5.19 9.16
C ALA A 178 21.15 -6.11 10.32
N ASP A 179 21.26 -7.42 10.11
CA ASP A 179 21.09 -8.45 11.14
C ASP A 179 19.80 -8.31 11.97
N VAL A 180 18.69 -7.94 11.32
CA VAL A 180 17.39 -7.80 12.00
C VAL A 180 16.93 -9.17 12.48
N PRO A 181 16.66 -9.37 13.78
CA PRO A 181 16.26 -10.67 14.31
C PRO A 181 14.94 -11.14 13.70
N LEU A 182 14.95 -12.34 13.12
CA LEU A 182 13.76 -13.03 12.64
C LEU A 182 13.22 -13.91 13.77
N GLY A 183 12.06 -13.54 14.30
CA GLY A 183 11.34 -14.29 15.33
C GLY A 183 10.40 -15.35 14.80
#